data_AF-A0A2A9E9N3-F1
#
_entry.id   AF-A0A2A9E9N3-F1
#
_cell.length_a   1.000
_cell.length_b   1.000
_cell.length_c   1.000
_cell.angle_alpha   90.00
_cell.angle_beta   90.00
_cell.angle_gamma   90.00
#
_symmetry.space_group_name_H-M   'P 1'
#
loop_
_entity.id
_entity.type
_entity.pdbx_description
1 polymer ?
#
loop_
_entity_poly.entity_id
_entity_poly.type
_entity_poly.pdbx_seq_one_letter_code
_entity_poly.pdbx_strand_id
1 'polypeptide(L)'
;MPDQPVPPLPTKVRTGPGARPGRPATRRVELEHQAEERRRVLEHDRVARIRTARLRKRKRLFWWTFPLVLLALLGAAKALSVPLIANAADELYGDEDFAGASSRYHWLQTLDVAEQWKGHFDEGTSLMRDDNLQGGIDALFRAHDLAPEPPADLADLPAGTFVPVCAIQTNLAVGHELQGDVAQAVADGHVERMKREQGALDALGTDVPTDGTAPDPDLYKDLAIESYLEAEGLYQDADEIRIWNECPDDDEARERVVEKETSAREKREALENPPPPEDENSGEGDPQEPEDPQDPQDPQDAPSTDPQDPQTGEPSTPETGEPLTPEEQRREDLEQRNQQGEDERRDTEGWLNDQGGGTTKSW
;
A
#
# COMPACT_ATOMS: atom_id res chain seq x y z
N MET A 1 -61.44 89.43 11.39
CA MET A 1 -62.53 89.11 10.46
C MET A 1 -61.95 88.96 9.06
N PRO A 2 -62.47 88.07 8.19
CA PRO A 2 -63.83 87.51 8.26
C PRO A 2 -63.84 85.98 8.51
N ASP A 3 -64.77 85.42 9.28
CA ASP A 3 -66.25 85.39 9.16
C ASP A 3 -66.74 84.44 8.06
N GLN A 4 -67.30 83.28 8.44
CA GLN A 4 -68.75 82.97 8.56
C GLN A 4 -69.35 82.52 7.20
N PRO A 5 -70.49 81.78 7.10
CA PRO A 5 -71.54 81.57 8.10
C PRO A 5 -72.14 80.13 8.21
N VAL A 6 -72.88 79.93 9.30
CA VAL A 6 -73.90 78.89 9.59
C VAL A 6 -75.26 79.33 8.96
N PRO A 7 -76.23 78.44 8.57
CA PRO A 7 -77.44 78.21 9.41
C PRO A 7 -78.14 76.82 9.12
N PRO A 8 -79.40 76.55 9.53
CA PRO A 8 -79.79 76.11 10.87
C PRO A 8 -80.61 74.79 10.93
N LEU A 9 -80.90 74.40 12.18
CA LEU A 9 -81.71 73.30 12.74
C LEU A 9 -83.01 72.90 12.01
N PRO A 10 -83.55 71.70 12.33
CA PRO A 10 -84.80 71.74 13.08
C PRO A 10 -84.74 71.06 14.45
N THR A 11 -85.17 71.85 15.42
CA THR A 11 -85.82 71.47 16.67
C THR A 11 -86.86 70.36 16.45
N LYS A 12 -86.74 69.26 17.21
CA LYS A 12 -87.92 68.60 17.77
C LYS A 12 -87.78 68.42 19.28
N VAL A 13 -88.61 69.20 19.93
CA VAL A 13 -89.01 69.19 21.33
C VAL A 13 -89.63 67.82 21.66
N ARG A 14 -89.16 67.26 22.78
CA ARG A 14 -89.91 66.52 23.81
C ARG A 14 -90.60 65.22 23.37
N THR A 15 -90.13 64.12 23.96
CA THR A 15 -90.80 63.44 25.09
C THR A 15 -89.96 62.23 25.46
N GLY A 16 -89.42 62.20 26.67
CA GLY A 16 -88.85 60.97 27.21
C GLY A 16 -89.94 59.91 27.37
N PRO A 17 -89.58 58.63 27.24
CA PRO A 17 -90.19 57.59 28.03
C PRO A 17 -89.14 57.03 28.97
N GLY A 18 -89.37 57.26 30.26
CA GLY A 18 -88.94 56.38 31.34
C GLY A 18 -87.48 55.94 31.32
N ALA A 19 -86.67 56.61 32.15
CA ALA A 19 -85.66 55.90 32.89
C ALA A 19 -86.35 54.70 33.57
N ARG A 20 -86.23 53.50 32.97
CA ARG A 20 -86.51 52.25 33.66
C ARG A 20 -85.37 52.09 34.67
N PRO A 21 -85.61 52.07 35.99
CA PRO A 21 -84.61 51.65 36.96
C PRO A 21 -84.49 50.13 36.88
N GLY A 22 -83.83 49.64 35.83
CA GLY A 22 -83.55 48.24 35.59
C GLY A 22 -82.18 47.83 36.11
N ARG A 23 -82.13 47.47 37.39
CA ARG A 23 -81.18 46.52 38.02
C ARG A 23 -79.67 46.80 37.87
N PRO A 24 -79.00 47.35 38.90
CA PRO A 24 -77.53 47.36 39.01
C PRO A 24 -76.87 45.95 39.02
N ALA A 25 -77.66 44.88 39.17
CA ALA A 25 -77.18 43.51 39.24
C ALA A 25 -76.70 42.92 37.90
N THR A 26 -77.33 43.27 36.76
CA THR A 26 -76.96 42.68 35.44
C THR A 26 -75.64 43.19 34.92
N ARG A 27 -75.33 44.47 35.17
CA ARG A 27 -74.04 45.08 34.80
C ARG A 27 -72.88 44.46 35.59
N ARG A 28 -73.12 44.06 36.83
CA ARG A 28 -72.12 43.41 37.68
C ARG A 28 -71.78 42.01 37.19
N VAL A 29 -72.81 41.22 36.83
CA VAL A 29 -72.62 39.87 36.28
C VAL A 29 -71.90 39.90 34.93
N GLU A 30 -72.25 40.85 34.06
CA GLU A 30 -71.55 41.05 32.78
C GLU A 30 -70.07 41.41 32.97
N LEU A 31 -69.77 42.29 33.93
CA LEU A 31 -68.38 42.65 34.27
C LEU A 31 -67.60 41.48 34.89
N GLU A 32 -68.25 40.63 35.68
CA GLU A 32 -67.66 39.42 36.26
C GLU A 32 -67.36 38.38 35.16
N HIS A 33 -68.29 38.16 34.22
CA HIS A 33 -68.07 37.29 33.06
C HIS A 33 -66.92 37.79 32.17
N GLN A 34 -66.90 39.10 31.86
CA GLN A 34 -65.79 39.70 31.10
C GLN A 34 -64.45 39.62 31.85
N ALA A 35 -64.46 39.69 33.18
CA ALA A 35 -63.25 39.52 33.99
C ALA A 35 -62.74 38.07 33.97
N GLU A 36 -63.64 37.08 33.99
CA GLU A 36 -63.29 35.67 33.87
C GLU A 36 -62.73 35.31 32.50
N GLU A 37 -63.34 35.80 31.42
CA GLU A 37 -62.82 35.61 30.06
C GLU A 37 -61.42 36.21 29.90
N ARG A 38 -61.20 37.43 30.42
CA ARG A 38 -59.86 38.04 30.42
C ARG A 38 -58.85 37.20 31.20
N ARG A 39 -59.24 36.61 32.34
CA ARG A 39 -58.36 35.71 33.11
C ARG A 39 -58.00 34.47 32.31
N ARG A 40 -58.95 33.84 31.63
CA ARG A 40 -58.71 32.66 30.78
C ARG A 40 -57.78 32.97 29.61
N VAL A 41 -57.98 34.12 28.94
CA VAL A 41 -57.11 34.57 27.84
C VAL A 41 -55.69 34.84 28.35
N LEU A 42 -55.55 35.53 29.48
CA LEU A 42 -54.24 35.80 30.08
C LEU A 42 -53.53 34.52 30.53
N GLU A 43 -54.26 33.55 31.06
CA GLU A 43 -53.72 32.25 31.46
C GLU A 43 -53.25 31.44 30.25
N HIS A 44 -54.06 31.38 29.18
CA HIS A 44 -53.69 30.74 27.93
C HIS A 44 -52.44 31.40 27.31
N ASP A 45 -52.38 32.73 27.28
CA ASP A 45 -51.22 33.49 26.83
C ASP A 45 -49.98 33.21 27.68
N ARG A 46 -50.13 33.10 29.00
CA ARG A 46 -49.04 32.79 29.92
C ARG A 46 -48.49 31.39 29.64
N VAL A 47 -49.36 30.41 29.48
CA VAL A 47 -48.98 29.03 29.12
C VAL A 47 -48.29 28.99 27.76
N ALA A 48 -48.82 29.69 26.75
CA ALA A 48 -48.20 29.79 25.42
C ALA A 48 -46.82 30.46 25.46
N ARG A 49 -46.65 31.54 26.25
CA ARG A 49 -45.35 32.21 26.45
C ARG A 49 -44.34 31.30 27.16
N ILE A 50 -44.76 30.58 28.20
CA ILE A 50 -43.89 29.62 28.89
C ILE A 50 -43.47 28.49 27.93
N ARG A 51 -44.40 27.93 27.14
CA ARG A 51 -44.11 26.88 26.16
C ARG A 51 -43.14 27.37 25.08
N THR A 52 -43.36 28.55 24.51
CA THR A 52 -42.46 29.13 23.49
C THR A 52 -41.09 29.50 24.06
N ALA A 53 -41.01 29.96 25.30
CA ALA A 53 -39.75 30.22 25.99
C ALA A 53 -38.96 28.92 26.26
N ARG A 54 -39.63 27.85 26.70
CA ARG A 54 -39.03 26.51 26.88
C ARG A 54 -38.52 25.96 25.54
N LEU A 55 -39.31 26.06 24.47
CA LEU A 55 -38.90 25.62 23.14
C LEU A 55 -37.71 26.42 22.60
N ARG A 56 -37.67 27.75 22.80
CA ARG A 56 -36.52 28.58 22.42
C ARG A 56 -35.25 28.19 23.17
N LYS A 57 -35.34 27.94 24.49
CA LYS A 57 -34.21 27.46 25.28
C LYS A 57 -33.72 26.09 24.79
N ARG A 58 -34.63 25.15 24.52
CA ARG A 58 -34.28 23.81 23.99
C ARG A 58 -33.63 23.89 22.61
N LYS A 59 -34.14 24.73 21.70
CA LYS A 59 -33.51 24.96 20.38
C LYS A 59 -32.12 25.56 20.51
N ARG A 60 -31.94 26.55 21.40
CA ARG A 60 -30.62 27.15 21.64
C ARG A 60 -29.66 26.11 22.21
N LEU A 61 -30.08 25.32 23.20
CA LEU A 61 -29.26 24.25 23.74
C LEU A 61 -28.89 23.23 22.65
N PHE A 62 -29.86 22.79 21.84
CA PHE A 62 -29.62 21.87 20.73
C PHE A 62 -28.58 22.42 19.76
N TRP A 63 -28.70 23.66 19.29
CA TRP A 63 -27.72 24.25 18.36
C TRP A 63 -26.34 24.46 18.97
N TRP A 64 -26.25 24.62 20.29
CA TRP A 64 -24.98 24.71 21.01
C TRP A 64 -24.34 23.33 21.23
N THR A 65 -25.14 22.28 21.50
CA THR A 65 -24.63 20.92 21.72
C THR A 65 -24.45 20.12 20.44
N PHE A 66 -25.23 20.43 19.40
CA PHE A 66 -25.19 19.75 18.10
C PHE A 66 -23.79 19.66 17.49
N PRO A 67 -22.99 20.74 17.40
CA PRO A 67 -21.63 20.63 16.84
C PRO A 67 -20.74 19.70 17.66
N LEU A 68 -20.83 19.73 19.00
CA LEU A 68 -20.05 18.85 19.87
C LEU A 68 -20.44 17.38 19.67
N VAL A 69 -21.75 17.09 19.61
CA VAL A 69 -22.25 15.74 19.34
C VAL A 69 -21.84 15.28 17.95
N LEU A 70 -21.89 16.16 16.95
CA LEU A 70 -21.46 15.84 15.59
C LEU A 70 -19.97 15.51 15.55
N LEU A 71 -19.12 16.29 16.21
CA LEU A 71 -17.69 15.98 16.33
C LEU A 71 -17.44 14.65 17.04
N ALA A 72 -18.17 14.36 18.12
CA ALA A 72 -18.06 13.08 18.82
C ALA A 72 -18.49 11.90 17.92
N LEU A 73 -19.56 12.06 17.14
CA LEU A 73 -20.01 11.04 16.18
C LEU A 73 -19.00 10.83 15.04
N LEU A 74 -18.41 11.90 14.51
CA LEU A 74 -17.36 11.82 13.50
C LEU A 74 -16.10 11.13 14.05
N GLY A 75 -15.70 11.48 15.28
CA GLY A 75 -14.59 10.82 15.96
C GLY A 75 -14.85 9.32 16.16
N ALA A 76 -16.05 8.96 16.63
CA ALA A 76 -16.44 7.56 16.79
C ALA A 76 -16.49 6.80 15.46
N ALA A 77 -17.03 7.42 14.40
CA ALA A 77 -17.05 6.83 13.07
C ALA A 77 -15.63 6.59 12.53
N LYS A 78 -14.72 7.57 12.70
CA LYS A 78 -13.32 7.46 12.29
C LYS A 78 -12.58 6.37 13.08
N ALA A 79 -12.76 6.33 14.40
CA ALA A 79 -12.13 5.32 15.26
C ALA A 79 -12.59 3.90 14.93
N LEU A 80 -13.82 3.73 14.42
CA LEU A 80 -14.31 2.44 13.95
C LEU A 80 -13.90 2.12 12.51
N SER A 81 -13.76 3.13 11.64
CA SER A 81 -13.44 2.89 10.23
C SER A 81 -12.00 2.43 10.00
N VAL A 82 -11.04 3.00 10.72
CA VAL A 82 -9.61 2.66 10.58
C VAL A 82 -9.35 1.16 10.77
N PRO A 83 -9.71 0.53 11.91
CA PRO A 83 -9.43 -0.90 12.12
C PRO A 83 -10.20 -1.80 11.16
N LEU A 84 -11.39 -1.39 10.69
CA LEU A 84 -12.13 -2.16 9.69
C LEU A 84 -11.46 -2.15 8.32
N ILE A 85 -10.89 -1.02 7.92
CA ILE A 85 -10.17 -0.90 6.65
C ILE A 85 -8.82 -1.62 6.76
N ALA A 86 -8.11 -1.49 7.88
CA ALA A 86 -6.85 -2.19 8.15
C ALA A 86 -7.02 -3.71 8.10
N ASN A 87 -7.94 -4.28 8.89
CA ASN A 87 -8.18 -5.72 8.86
C ASN A 87 -8.57 -6.24 7.48
N ALA A 88 -9.34 -5.45 6.72
CA ALA A 88 -9.73 -5.83 5.36
C ALA A 88 -8.61 -5.62 4.34
N ALA A 89 -7.58 -4.82 4.64
CA ALA A 89 -6.36 -4.73 3.84
C ALA A 89 -5.46 -5.93 4.15
N ASP A 90 -5.31 -6.28 5.43
CA ASP A 90 -4.54 -7.44 5.87
C ASP A 90 -5.11 -8.76 5.34
N GLU A 91 -6.43 -8.89 5.26
CA GLU A 91 -7.11 -10.03 4.63
C GLU A 91 -6.76 -10.12 3.14
N LEU A 92 -6.80 -9.00 2.41
CA LEU A 92 -6.41 -8.98 0.99
C LEU A 92 -4.93 -9.29 0.81
N TYR A 93 -4.07 -8.78 1.69
CA TYR A 93 -2.65 -9.05 1.66
C TYR A 93 -2.36 -10.55 1.89
N GLY A 94 -3.02 -11.14 2.89
CA GLY A 94 -2.92 -12.58 3.20
C GLY A 94 -3.51 -13.49 2.12
N ASP A 95 -4.50 -13.00 1.37
CA ASP A 95 -5.10 -13.67 0.20
C ASP A 95 -4.30 -13.42 -1.10
N GLU A 96 -3.11 -12.80 -1.03
CA GLU A 96 -2.24 -12.45 -2.16
C GLU A 96 -2.87 -11.45 -3.16
N ASP A 97 -3.96 -10.77 -2.80
CA ASP A 97 -4.51 -9.62 -3.55
C ASP A 97 -3.76 -8.34 -3.18
N PHE A 98 -2.49 -8.27 -3.58
CA PHE A 98 -1.59 -7.17 -3.24
C PHE A 98 -2.04 -5.82 -3.83
N ALA A 99 -2.60 -5.81 -5.04
CA ALA A 99 -3.19 -4.62 -5.63
C ALA A 99 -4.39 -4.11 -4.81
N GLY A 100 -5.27 -5.02 -4.37
CA GLY A 100 -6.39 -4.72 -3.49
C GLY A 100 -5.95 -4.21 -2.12
N ALA A 101 -4.95 -4.86 -1.52
CA ALA A 101 -4.36 -4.48 -0.24
C ALA A 101 -3.73 -3.08 -0.31
N SER A 102 -2.87 -2.84 -1.30
CA SER A 102 -2.24 -1.54 -1.57
C SER A 102 -3.28 -0.41 -1.64
N SER A 103 -4.36 -0.61 -2.40
CA SER A 103 -5.44 0.39 -2.50
C SER A 103 -6.07 0.72 -1.15
N ARG A 104 -6.22 -0.25 -0.25
CA ARG A 104 -6.79 -0.01 1.09
C ARG A 104 -5.80 0.65 2.04
N TYR A 105 -4.53 0.26 2.00
CA TYR A 105 -3.48 0.94 2.76
C TYR A 105 -3.32 2.40 2.33
N HIS A 106 -3.44 2.69 1.02
CA HIS A 106 -3.49 4.06 0.50
C HIS A 106 -4.59 4.90 1.17
N TRP A 107 -5.80 4.36 1.28
CA TRP A 107 -6.90 5.05 1.98
C TRP A 107 -6.58 5.31 3.46
N LEU A 108 -5.88 4.39 4.12
CA LEU A 108 -5.49 4.52 5.53
C LEU A 108 -4.51 5.67 5.77
N GLN A 109 -3.69 6.06 4.79
CA GLN A 109 -2.78 7.22 4.93
C GLN A 109 -3.52 8.53 5.25
N THR A 110 -4.76 8.67 4.78
CA THR A 110 -5.59 9.84 5.09
C THR A 110 -6.38 9.70 6.39
N LEU A 111 -6.53 8.46 6.88
CA LEU A 111 -7.37 8.12 8.02
C LEU A 111 -6.57 7.95 9.31
N ASP A 112 -5.37 7.42 9.25
CA ASP A 112 -4.46 7.37 10.38
C ASP A 112 -3.68 8.68 10.50
N VAL A 113 -3.70 9.27 11.70
CA VAL A 113 -3.03 10.54 12.00
C VAL A 113 -1.93 10.34 13.03
N ALA A 114 -1.93 9.21 13.75
CA ALA A 114 -0.99 8.94 14.83
C ALA A 114 0.28 8.25 14.30
N GLU A 115 0.13 7.27 13.42
CA GLU A 115 1.24 6.48 12.87
C GLU A 115 1.21 6.51 11.33
N GLN A 116 1.32 7.71 10.76
CA GLN A 116 1.17 7.95 9.31
C GLN A 116 2.12 7.10 8.45
N TRP A 117 3.28 6.72 8.98
CA TRP A 117 4.25 5.87 8.29
C TRP A 117 3.70 4.47 7.98
N LYS A 118 2.79 3.91 8.79
CA LYS A 118 2.29 2.53 8.61
C LYS A 118 1.55 2.36 7.29
N GLY A 119 0.59 3.25 6.99
CA GLY A 119 -0.16 3.18 5.74
C GLY A 119 0.71 3.35 4.48
N HIS A 120 1.86 4.03 4.59
CA HIS A 120 2.84 4.11 3.51
C HIS A 120 3.72 2.86 3.44
N PHE A 121 4.13 2.32 4.58
CA PHE A 121 4.92 1.09 4.66
C PHE A 121 4.13 -0.12 4.11
N ASP A 122 2.88 -0.28 4.52
CA ASP A 122 2.02 -1.38 4.10
C ASP A 122 1.63 -1.25 2.61
N GLU A 123 1.35 -0.03 2.13
CA GLU A 123 1.13 0.23 0.70
C GLU A 123 2.38 -0.11 -0.10
N GLY A 124 3.55 0.37 0.32
CA GLY A 124 4.80 0.16 -0.41
C GLY A 124 5.20 -1.31 -0.49
N THR A 125 5.04 -2.02 0.63
CA THR A 125 5.30 -3.47 0.67
C THR A 125 4.32 -4.25 -0.22
N SER A 126 3.03 -3.89 -0.21
CA SER A 126 2.04 -4.47 -1.12
C SER A 126 2.36 -4.19 -2.59
N LEU A 127 2.78 -2.97 -2.93
CA LEU A 127 3.16 -2.62 -4.30
C LEU A 127 4.37 -3.40 -4.79
N MET A 128 5.36 -3.64 -3.92
CA MET A 128 6.51 -4.48 -4.27
C MET A 128 6.12 -5.93 -4.56
N ARG A 129 5.12 -6.47 -3.84
CA ARG A 129 4.57 -7.82 -4.09
C ARG A 129 3.72 -7.89 -5.36
N ASP A 130 3.18 -6.77 -5.82
CA ASP A 130 2.44 -6.63 -7.08
C ASP A 130 3.37 -6.26 -8.26
N ASP A 131 4.69 -6.51 -8.14
CA ASP A 131 5.73 -6.15 -9.11
C ASP A 131 5.84 -4.64 -9.46
N ASN A 132 5.14 -3.77 -8.73
CA ASN A 132 5.26 -2.32 -8.88
C ASN A 132 6.38 -1.78 -7.98
N LEU A 133 7.62 -2.12 -8.34
CA LEU A 133 8.82 -1.80 -7.55
C LEU A 133 9.00 -0.31 -7.33
N GLN A 134 8.85 0.52 -8.39
CA GLN A 134 9.01 1.97 -8.26
C GLN A 134 7.96 2.58 -7.33
N GLY A 135 6.68 2.21 -7.49
CA GLY A 135 5.62 2.69 -6.61
C GLY A 135 5.84 2.24 -5.17
N GLY A 136 6.32 1.00 -4.99
CA GLY A 136 6.69 0.45 -3.69
C GLY A 136 7.79 1.24 -2.99
N ILE A 137 8.91 1.46 -3.69
CA ILE A 137 10.05 2.24 -3.21
C ILE A 137 9.62 3.68 -2.88
N ASP A 138 8.86 4.34 -3.75
CA ASP A 138 8.36 5.69 -3.51
C ASP A 138 7.53 5.77 -2.22
N ALA A 139 6.62 4.81 -2.01
CA ALA A 139 5.79 4.75 -0.80
C ALA A 139 6.63 4.45 0.45
N LEU A 140 7.60 3.54 0.37
CA LEU A 140 8.51 3.21 1.47
C LEU A 140 9.42 4.41 1.83
N PHE A 141 9.84 5.21 0.87
CA PHE A 141 10.55 6.47 1.15
C PHE A 141 9.68 7.44 1.94
N ARG A 142 8.39 7.55 1.60
CA ARG A 142 7.45 8.35 2.41
C ARG A 142 7.23 7.76 3.80
N ALA A 143 7.22 6.44 3.92
CA ALA A 143 7.16 5.79 5.23
C ALA A 143 8.39 6.14 6.07
N HIS A 144 9.58 6.11 5.48
CA HIS A 144 10.86 6.43 6.13
C HIS A 144 10.86 7.87 6.66
N ASP A 145 10.46 8.84 5.82
CA ASP A 145 10.34 10.26 6.18
C ASP A 145 9.39 10.51 7.38
N LEU A 146 8.37 9.66 7.55
CA LEU A 146 7.33 9.80 8.57
C LEU A 146 7.57 8.93 9.80
N ALA A 147 8.51 8.00 9.74
CA ALA A 147 8.80 7.08 10.82
C ALA A 147 9.42 7.80 12.02
N PRO A 148 9.21 7.32 13.25
CA PRO A 148 9.94 7.81 14.41
C PRO A 148 11.45 7.64 14.21
N GLU A 149 12.22 8.64 14.62
CA GLU A 149 13.68 8.55 14.66
C GLU A 149 14.11 7.32 15.49
N PRO A 150 15.20 6.64 15.08
CA PRO A 150 15.72 5.52 15.83
C PRO A 150 16.18 5.98 17.23
N PRO A 151 16.12 5.12 18.25
CA PRO A 151 16.74 5.43 19.55
C PRO A 151 18.26 5.56 19.39
N ALA A 152 18.89 6.39 20.23
CA ALA A 152 20.33 6.67 20.15
C ALA A 152 21.22 5.43 20.38
N ASP A 153 20.74 4.45 21.13
CA ASP A 153 21.48 3.26 21.52
C ASP A 153 20.80 2.00 20.93
N LEU A 154 20.75 1.89 19.59
CA LEU A 154 20.17 0.74 18.88
C LEU A 154 20.79 -0.60 19.32
N ALA A 155 22.10 -0.61 19.56
CA ALA A 155 22.85 -1.80 19.98
C ALA A 155 22.46 -2.33 21.38
N ASP A 156 21.85 -1.48 22.22
CA ASP A 156 21.45 -1.84 23.59
C ASP A 156 20.00 -2.34 23.67
N LEU A 157 19.27 -2.32 22.55
CA LEU A 157 17.91 -2.83 22.51
C LEU A 157 17.90 -4.36 22.70
N PRO A 158 16.91 -4.91 23.42
CA PRO A 158 16.69 -6.35 23.45
C PRO A 158 16.58 -6.91 22.02
N ALA A 159 17.20 -8.07 21.79
CA ALA A 159 17.10 -8.77 20.52
C ALA A 159 15.63 -8.93 20.10
N GLY A 160 15.34 -8.63 18.83
CA GLY A 160 13.98 -8.63 18.29
C GLY A 160 13.15 -7.40 18.67
N THR A 161 13.74 -6.32 19.20
CA THR A 161 12.99 -5.05 19.36
C THR A 161 12.72 -4.46 17.99
N PHE A 162 11.45 -4.17 17.69
CA PHE A 162 11.10 -3.53 16.44
C PHE A 162 11.35 -2.05 16.46
N VAL A 163 12.10 -1.63 15.45
CA VAL A 163 12.42 -0.25 15.18
C VAL A 163 11.83 0.07 13.80
N PRO A 164 10.77 0.90 13.72
CA PRO A 164 10.05 1.13 12.47
C PRO A 164 10.96 1.54 11.31
N VAL A 165 11.88 2.48 11.57
CA VAL A 165 12.79 2.98 10.54
C VAL A 165 13.72 1.89 9.99
N CYS A 166 14.14 0.92 10.82
CA CYS A 166 14.98 -0.19 10.38
C CYS A 166 14.19 -1.17 9.50
N ALA A 167 12.96 -1.51 9.88
CA ALA A 167 12.10 -2.37 9.06
C ALA A 167 11.79 -1.74 7.69
N ILE A 168 11.55 -0.43 7.65
CA ILE A 168 11.34 0.31 6.40
C ILE A 168 12.61 0.28 5.53
N GLN A 169 13.79 0.46 6.13
CA GLN A 169 15.07 0.41 5.41
C GLN A 169 15.35 -0.95 4.79
N THR A 170 15.07 -2.04 5.51
CA THR A 170 15.21 -3.39 4.95
C THR A 170 14.35 -3.52 3.69
N ASN A 171 13.06 -3.13 3.73
CA ASN A 171 12.20 -3.21 2.55
C ASN A 171 12.64 -2.26 1.42
N LEU A 172 13.16 -1.07 1.74
CA LEU A 172 13.73 -0.14 0.75
C LEU A 172 14.95 -0.74 0.03
N ALA A 173 15.87 -1.34 0.79
CA ALA A 173 17.06 -1.98 0.24
C ALA A 173 16.68 -3.14 -0.66
N VAL A 174 15.75 -4.00 -0.23
CA VAL A 174 15.30 -5.11 -1.06
C VAL A 174 14.54 -4.61 -2.30
N GLY A 175 13.86 -3.47 -2.24
CA GLY A 175 13.25 -2.84 -3.40
C GLY A 175 14.26 -2.47 -4.48
N HIS A 176 15.37 -1.83 -4.09
CA HIS A 176 16.44 -1.48 -5.02
C HIS A 176 17.16 -2.73 -5.53
N GLU A 177 17.37 -3.73 -4.67
CA GLU A 177 17.93 -5.03 -5.05
C GLU A 177 17.09 -5.70 -6.15
N LEU A 178 15.76 -5.73 -6.01
CA LEU A 178 14.86 -6.25 -7.04
C LEU A 178 14.91 -5.45 -8.34
N GLN A 179 14.97 -4.11 -8.28
CA GLN A 179 15.14 -3.30 -9.48
C GLN A 179 16.46 -3.64 -10.18
N GLY A 180 17.53 -3.86 -9.40
CA GLY A 180 18.83 -4.32 -9.91
C GLY A 180 18.73 -5.69 -10.59
N ASP A 181 18.01 -6.64 -10.00
CA ASP A 181 17.78 -7.96 -10.61
C ASP A 181 17.02 -7.83 -11.95
N VAL A 182 16.03 -6.93 -12.04
CA VAL A 182 15.31 -6.65 -13.29
C VAL A 182 16.24 -6.02 -14.34
N ALA A 183 17.01 -5.01 -13.97
CA ALA A 183 17.97 -4.36 -14.87
C ALA A 183 19.02 -5.36 -15.38
N GLN A 184 19.52 -6.24 -14.51
CA GLN A 184 20.46 -7.29 -14.88
C GLN A 184 19.83 -8.31 -15.84
N ALA A 185 18.58 -8.72 -15.61
CA ALA A 185 17.88 -9.62 -16.52
C ALA A 185 17.65 -8.99 -17.91
N VAL A 186 17.39 -7.67 -17.97
CA VAL A 186 17.31 -6.92 -19.23
C VAL A 186 18.68 -6.91 -19.93
N ALA A 187 19.76 -6.66 -19.20
CA ALA A 187 21.12 -6.70 -19.72
C ALA A 187 21.48 -8.07 -20.32
N ASP A 188 21.20 -9.16 -19.59
CA ASP A 188 21.39 -10.53 -20.06
C ASP A 188 20.58 -10.79 -21.36
N GLY A 189 19.35 -10.28 -21.44
CA GLY A 189 18.53 -10.36 -22.65
C GLY A 189 19.13 -9.62 -23.85
N HIS A 190 19.78 -8.47 -23.63
CA HIS A 190 20.53 -7.76 -24.65
C HIS A 190 21.77 -8.53 -25.12
N VAL A 191 22.49 -9.19 -24.21
CA VAL A 191 23.62 -10.08 -24.55
C VAL A 191 23.18 -11.23 -25.45
N GLU A 192 22.07 -11.90 -25.14
CA GLU A 192 21.58 -13.00 -25.98
C GLU A 192 21.15 -12.52 -27.37
N ARG A 193 20.54 -11.33 -27.45
CA ARG A 193 20.22 -10.76 -28.75
C ARG A 193 21.46 -10.36 -29.55
N MET A 194 22.47 -9.79 -28.90
CA MET A 194 23.77 -9.47 -29.50
C MET A 194 24.41 -10.73 -30.13
N LYS A 195 24.47 -11.85 -29.39
CA LYS A 195 24.97 -13.13 -29.92
C LYS A 195 24.20 -13.62 -31.14
N ARG A 196 22.86 -13.47 -31.12
CA ARG A 196 22.00 -13.86 -32.24
C ARG A 196 22.26 -13.02 -33.49
N GLU A 197 22.38 -11.71 -33.35
CA GLU A 197 22.70 -10.81 -34.47
C GLU A 197 24.11 -11.08 -35.00
N GLN A 198 25.09 -11.34 -34.12
CA GLN A 198 26.43 -11.74 -34.53
C GLN A 198 26.41 -13.03 -35.37
N GLY A 199 25.70 -14.06 -34.91
CA GLY A 199 25.56 -15.31 -35.67
C GLY A 199 24.84 -15.12 -37.02
N ALA A 200 23.88 -14.20 -37.09
CA ALA A 200 23.23 -13.84 -38.35
C ALA A 200 24.17 -13.09 -39.30
N LEU A 201 25.00 -12.19 -38.77
CA LEU A 201 26.01 -11.46 -39.52
C LEU A 201 27.07 -12.42 -40.09
N ASP A 202 27.55 -13.36 -39.27
CA ASP A 202 28.52 -14.37 -39.68
C ASP A 202 27.96 -15.29 -40.77
N ALA A 203 26.67 -15.64 -40.69
CA ALA A 203 25.99 -16.46 -41.70
C ALA A 203 25.81 -15.74 -43.05
N LEU A 204 25.69 -14.41 -43.05
CA LEU A 204 25.63 -13.60 -44.28
C LEU A 204 26.99 -13.51 -44.98
N GLY A 205 28.09 -13.70 -44.25
CA GLY A 205 29.45 -13.66 -44.79
C GLY A 205 29.71 -12.36 -45.56
N THR A 206 29.96 -12.45 -46.87
CA THR A 206 30.21 -11.27 -47.72
C THR A 206 28.94 -10.59 -48.24
N ASP A 207 27.77 -11.22 -48.11
CA ASP A 207 26.51 -10.77 -48.71
C ASP A 207 25.69 -9.87 -47.76
N VAL A 208 26.37 -9.14 -46.85
CA VAL A 208 25.74 -8.26 -45.86
C VAL A 208 24.98 -7.12 -46.55
N PRO A 209 23.67 -6.95 -46.28
CA PRO A 209 22.88 -5.85 -46.81
C PRO A 209 23.45 -4.48 -46.39
N THR A 210 23.55 -3.54 -47.34
CA THR A 210 24.04 -2.17 -47.08
C THR A 210 22.92 -1.14 -46.93
N ASP A 211 21.67 -1.58 -46.96
CA ASP A 211 20.46 -0.75 -46.85
C ASP A 211 20.05 -0.46 -45.40
N GLY A 212 20.90 -0.82 -44.43
CA GLY A 212 20.64 -0.64 -43.00
C GLY A 212 19.74 -1.71 -42.39
N THR A 213 19.44 -2.78 -43.12
CA THR A 213 18.70 -3.94 -42.58
C THR A 213 19.62 -5.06 -42.07
N ALA A 214 20.94 -4.86 -42.14
CA ALA A 214 21.91 -5.83 -41.63
C ALA A 214 21.78 -6.01 -40.11
N PRO A 215 22.05 -7.22 -39.60
CA PRO A 215 22.26 -7.47 -38.18
C PRO A 215 23.26 -6.48 -37.57
N ASP A 216 22.91 -5.92 -36.41
CA ASP A 216 23.72 -4.95 -35.67
C ASP A 216 23.97 -5.46 -34.24
N PRO A 217 25.00 -6.30 -34.03
CA PRO A 217 25.35 -6.80 -32.70
C PRO A 217 25.85 -5.67 -31.78
N ASP A 218 26.53 -4.65 -32.32
CA ASP A 218 27.11 -3.55 -31.53
C ASP A 218 26.01 -2.74 -30.83
N LEU A 219 24.86 -2.51 -31.47
CA LEU A 219 23.69 -1.89 -30.85
C LEU A 219 23.28 -2.60 -29.55
N TYR A 220 23.22 -3.94 -29.56
CA TYR A 220 22.79 -4.70 -28.40
C TYR A 220 23.88 -4.86 -27.34
N LYS A 221 25.14 -4.77 -27.74
CA LYS A 221 26.25 -4.65 -26.80
C LYS A 221 26.16 -3.34 -26.00
N ASP A 222 25.93 -2.21 -26.67
CA ASP A 222 25.81 -0.91 -26.01
C ASP A 222 24.61 -0.88 -25.04
N LEU A 223 23.47 -1.42 -25.45
CA LEU A 223 22.28 -1.56 -24.59
C LEU A 223 22.54 -2.48 -23.39
N ALA A 224 23.26 -3.59 -23.57
CA ALA A 224 23.62 -4.47 -22.45
C ALA A 224 24.52 -3.76 -21.43
N ILE A 225 25.52 -2.99 -21.90
CA ILE A 225 26.41 -2.21 -21.03
C ILE A 225 25.60 -1.18 -20.22
N GLU A 226 24.69 -0.45 -20.86
CA GLU A 226 23.82 0.52 -20.18
C GLU A 226 22.97 -0.13 -19.09
N SER A 227 22.34 -1.27 -19.37
CA SER A 227 21.53 -1.98 -18.38
C SER A 227 22.35 -2.60 -17.24
N TYR A 228 23.59 -3.06 -17.48
CA TYR A 228 24.46 -3.48 -16.37
C TYR A 228 24.88 -2.31 -15.49
N LEU A 229 25.17 -1.13 -16.07
CA LEU A 229 25.47 0.07 -15.28
C LEU A 229 24.29 0.48 -14.40
N GLU A 230 23.07 0.36 -14.91
CA GLU A 230 21.84 0.59 -14.13
C GLU A 230 21.73 -0.42 -12.98
N ALA A 231 21.94 -1.72 -13.25
CA ALA A 231 21.92 -2.75 -12.23
C ALA A 231 22.98 -2.52 -11.13
N GLU A 232 24.22 -2.19 -11.51
CA GLU A 232 25.30 -1.84 -10.57
C GLU A 232 24.88 -0.70 -9.64
N GLY A 233 24.31 0.38 -10.19
CA GLY A 233 23.84 1.52 -9.41
C GLY A 233 22.73 1.13 -8.42
N LEU A 234 21.79 0.30 -8.84
CA LEU A 234 20.68 -0.15 -7.99
C LEU A 234 21.15 -1.06 -6.85
N TYR A 235 22.14 -1.94 -7.09
CA TYR A 235 22.74 -2.73 -6.02
C TYR A 235 23.56 -1.87 -5.05
N GLN A 236 24.26 -0.85 -5.55
CA GLN A 236 24.97 0.11 -4.69
C GLN A 236 23.99 0.91 -3.82
N ASP A 237 22.88 1.38 -4.38
CA ASP A 237 21.82 2.05 -3.63
C ASP A 237 21.24 1.13 -2.55
N ALA A 238 21.02 -0.16 -2.87
CA ALA A 238 20.56 -1.16 -1.90
C ALA A 238 21.55 -1.33 -0.73
N ASP A 239 22.86 -1.45 -1.00
CA ASP A 239 23.90 -1.56 0.03
C ASP A 239 23.99 -0.28 0.88
N GLU A 240 23.88 0.91 0.26
CA GLU A 240 23.89 2.18 1.00
C GLU A 240 22.69 2.30 1.94
N ILE A 241 21.50 1.90 1.50
CA ILE A 241 20.28 1.95 2.32
C ILE A 241 20.39 1.06 3.55
N ARG A 242 20.99 -0.13 3.41
CA ARG A 242 21.17 -1.11 4.50
C ARG A 242 21.97 -0.56 5.67
N ILE A 243 22.88 0.38 5.43
CA ILE A 243 23.71 0.98 6.48
C ILE A 243 23.14 2.28 7.06
N TRP A 244 21.98 2.75 6.60
CA TRP A 244 21.37 3.96 7.14
C TRP A 244 20.99 3.81 8.61
N ASN A 245 21.15 4.89 9.37
CA ASN A 245 20.71 4.98 10.77
C ASN A 245 21.31 3.92 11.72
N GLU A 246 22.40 3.25 11.34
CA GLU A 246 23.03 2.17 12.13
C GLU A 246 22.06 1.04 12.49
N CYS A 247 21.06 0.82 11.63
CA CYS A 247 20.11 -0.27 11.81
C CYS A 247 20.83 -1.62 11.68
N PRO A 248 20.54 -2.60 12.57
CA PRO A 248 21.03 -3.95 12.40
C PRO A 248 20.51 -4.52 11.08
N ASP A 249 21.41 -5.11 10.31
CA ASP A 249 21.07 -5.78 9.05
C ASP A 249 21.66 -7.19 9.03
N ASP A 250 21.13 -8.01 8.13
CA ASP A 250 21.61 -9.37 7.88
C ASP A 250 22.91 -9.34 7.05
N ASP A 251 23.99 -9.93 7.59
CA ASP A 251 25.29 -9.93 6.94
C ASP A 251 25.26 -10.71 5.62
N GLU A 252 24.45 -11.78 5.53
CA GLU A 252 24.30 -12.60 4.32
C GLU A 252 23.58 -11.80 3.23
N ALA A 253 22.55 -11.04 3.59
CA ALA A 253 21.85 -10.14 2.68
C ALA A 253 22.75 -9.06 2.10
N ARG A 254 23.63 -8.50 2.92
CA ARG A 254 24.64 -7.52 2.45
C ARG A 254 25.66 -8.17 1.51
N GLU A 255 26.18 -9.34 1.86
CA GLU A 255 27.10 -10.08 1.00
C GLU A 255 26.47 -10.43 -0.35
N ARG A 256 25.20 -10.85 -0.37
CA ARG A 256 24.47 -11.13 -1.62
C ARG A 256 24.35 -9.90 -2.51
N VAL A 257 24.02 -8.72 -1.96
CA VAL A 257 23.93 -7.49 -2.77
C VAL A 257 25.28 -7.12 -3.37
N VAL A 258 26.37 -7.22 -2.60
CA VAL A 258 27.73 -6.96 -3.08
C VAL A 258 28.18 -7.96 -4.16
N GLU A 259 27.78 -9.23 -4.03
CA GLU A 259 28.02 -10.25 -5.05
C GLU A 259 27.26 -9.93 -6.34
N LYS A 260 25.98 -9.53 -6.25
CA LYS A 260 25.18 -9.11 -7.40
C LYS A 260 25.81 -7.90 -8.12
N GLU A 261 26.23 -6.88 -7.38
CA GLU A 261 26.95 -5.71 -7.93
C GLU A 261 28.22 -6.15 -8.65
N THR A 262 29.02 -7.00 -8.02
CA THR A 262 30.29 -7.49 -8.60
C THR A 262 30.05 -8.29 -9.86
N SER A 263 29.04 -9.16 -9.87
CA SER A 263 28.65 -9.95 -11.05
C SER A 263 28.22 -9.06 -12.21
N ALA A 264 27.37 -8.05 -11.96
CA ALA A 264 26.93 -7.10 -12.98
C ALA A 264 28.13 -6.34 -13.58
N ARG A 265 29.05 -5.88 -12.72
CA ARG A 265 30.28 -5.20 -13.13
C ARG A 265 31.19 -6.07 -13.98
N GLU A 266 31.44 -7.31 -13.58
CA GLU A 266 32.29 -8.25 -14.33
C GLU A 266 31.70 -8.55 -15.72
N LYS A 267 30.39 -8.77 -15.80
CA LYS A 267 29.69 -8.98 -17.08
C LYS A 267 29.79 -7.75 -17.98
N ARG A 268 29.62 -6.54 -17.44
CA ARG A 268 29.81 -5.29 -18.19
C ARG A 268 31.24 -5.16 -18.71
N GLU A 269 32.24 -5.37 -17.86
CA GLU A 269 33.64 -5.24 -18.22
C GLU A 269 34.05 -6.27 -19.29
N ALA A 270 33.49 -7.48 -19.25
CA ALA A 270 33.67 -8.50 -20.28
C ALA A 270 33.08 -8.09 -21.64
N LEU A 271 32.02 -7.26 -21.67
CA LEU A 271 31.51 -6.69 -22.92
C LEU A 271 32.39 -5.57 -23.46
N GLU A 272 32.85 -4.68 -22.58
CA GLU A 272 33.71 -3.55 -22.94
C GLU A 272 35.08 -4.02 -23.45
N ASN A 273 35.69 -4.94 -22.71
CA ASN A 273 37.01 -5.49 -22.96
C ASN A 273 36.89 -7.01 -23.12
N PRO A 274 36.41 -7.50 -24.28
CA PRO A 274 36.27 -8.92 -24.49
C PRO A 274 37.63 -9.61 -24.30
N PRO A 275 37.65 -10.78 -23.62
CA PRO A 275 38.88 -11.55 -23.50
C PRO A 275 39.43 -11.85 -24.89
N PRO A 276 40.76 -11.96 -25.05
CA PRO A 276 41.34 -12.39 -26.32
C PRO A 276 40.68 -13.70 -26.76
N PRO A 277 40.48 -13.91 -28.07
CA PRO A 277 39.88 -15.15 -28.56
C PRO A 277 40.69 -16.31 -28.00
N GLU A 278 40.02 -17.18 -27.24
CA GLU A 278 40.64 -18.39 -26.71
C GLU A 278 41.21 -19.18 -27.90
N ASP A 279 42.51 -19.49 -27.85
CA ASP A 279 43.06 -20.49 -28.75
C ASP A 279 42.25 -21.78 -28.49
N GLU A 280 41.72 -22.42 -29.54
CA GLU A 280 40.94 -23.68 -29.49
C GLU A 280 41.69 -24.89 -28.86
N ASN A 281 42.78 -24.65 -28.12
CA ASN A 281 43.58 -25.63 -27.42
C ASN A 281 43.90 -25.28 -25.96
N SER A 282 43.22 -24.30 -25.38
CA SER A 282 43.09 -24.16 -23.92
C SER A 282 41.62 -24.37 -23.58
N GLY A 283 41.28 -25.59 -23.15
CA GLY A 283 39.99 -25.83 -22.51
C GLY A 283 39.90 -24.95 -21.27
N GLU A 284 39.13 -23.88 -21.38
CA GLU A 284 38.77 -23.02 -20.28
C GLU A 284 37.81 -23.82 -19.38
N GLY A 285 38.25 -24.04 -18.15
CA GLY A 285 37.51 -24.80 -17.17
C GLY A 285 36.27 -24.03 -16.72
N ASP A 286 35.12 -24.63 -16.95
CA ASP A 286 34.06 -24.65 -15.94
C ASP A 286 34.69 -24.92 -14.55
N PRO A 287 34.19 -24.30 -13.47
CA PRO A 287 34.59 -24.68 -12.12
C PRO A 287 34.49 -26.20 -11.96
N GLN A 288 35.64 -26.85 -11.71
CA GLN A 288 35.83 -28.29 -11.86
C GLN A 288 34.73 -29.14 -11.21
N GLU A 289 33.99 -29.85 -12.06
CA GLU A 289 33.32 -31.10 -11.71
C GLU A 289 34.41 -32.18 -11.45
N PRO A 290 34.36 -32.97 -10.36
CA PRO A 290 35.39 -33.97 -10.08
C PRO A 290 35.35 -35.12 -11.13
N GLU A 291 36.46 -35.36 -11.80
CA GLU A 291 36.62 -36.45 -12.78
C GLU A 291 36.36 -37.85 -12.16
N ASP A 292 35.45 -38.62 -12.77
CA ASP A 292 35.22 -40.04 -12.51
C ASP A 292 36.18 -40.92 -13.34
N PRO A 293 36.89 -41.92 -12.76
CA PRO A 293 37.78 -42.79 -13.52
C PRO A 293 37.05 -43.84 -14.38
N GLN A 294 37.55 -43.99 -15.60
CA GLN A 294 37.12 -44.86 -16.69
C GLN A 294 36.72 -46.32 -16.34
N ASP A 295 35.66 -46.75 -17.05
CA ASP A 295 35.04 -48.06 -17.28
C ASP A 295 35.99 -49.27 -17.46
N PRO A 296 35.51 -50.51 -17.20
CA PRO A 296 35.32 -51.38 -18.37
C PRO A 296 34.13 -52.37 -18.33
N GLN A 297 33.41 -52.38 -19.46
CA GLN A 297 32.92 -53.53 -20.25
C GLN A 297 31.49 -54.06 -20.05
N ASP A 298 30.68 -53.82 -21.09
CA ASP A 298 29.47 -54.56 -21.50
C ASP A 298 29.78 -56.03 -21.85
N PRO A 299 28.84 -56.99 -21.65
CA PRO A 299 28.06 -57.41 -22.84
C PRO A 299 26.59 -57.84 -22.59
N GLN A 300 25.70 -57.32 -23.46
CA GLN A 300 24.65 -58.01 -24.25
C GLN A 300 23.65 -58.96 -23.56
N ASP A 301 22.35 -58.62 -23.62
CA ASP A 301 21.30 -59.40 -24.33
C ASP A 301 19.87 -58.84 -24.06
N ALA A 302 19.08 -58.68 -25.13
CA ALA A 302 17.62 -58.44 -25.11
C ALA A 302 16.84 -59.78 -25.00
N PRO A 303 15.47 -59.88 -24.99
CA PRO A 303 14.41 -58.87 -25.08
C PRO A 303 13.16 -59.05 -24.14
N SER A 304 12.30 -58.01 -24.10
CA SER A 304 10.82 -57.95 -23.92
C SER A 304 10.05 -59.01 -23.10
N THR A 305 9.23 -58.55 -22.12
CA THR A 305 7.76 -58.79 -22.01
C THR A 305 7.15 -58.13 -20.77
N ASP A 306 6.06 -57.37 -20.96
CA ASP A 306 4.97 -57.07 -19.99
C ASP A 306 3.88 -58.18 -20.16
N PRO A 307 2.84 -58.42 -19.30
CA PRO A 307 2.39 -57.76 -18.06
C PRO A 307 1.92 -58.69 -16.89
N GLN A 308 1.76 -58.15 -15.66
CA GLN A 308 0.59 -58.31 -14.75
C GLN A 308 0.81 -57.79 -13.29
N ASP A 309 -0.08 -56.88 -12.87
CA ASP A 309 -0.55 -56.37 -11.55
C ASP A 309 -0.76 -57.48 -10.46
N PRO A 310 -0.88 -57.28 -9.11
CA PRO A 310 -1.19 -56.04 -8.36
C PRO A 310 -0.60 -55.82 -6.91
N GLN A 311 -0.84 -54.60 -6.40
CA GLN A 311 -0.93 -54.16 -4.98
C GLN A 311 0.24 -54.39 -4.01
N THR A 312 0.84 -53.31 -3.49
CA THR A 312 0.70 -52.83 -2.08
C THR A 312 1.63 -51.63 -1.87
N GLY A 313 1.09 -50.52 -1.34
CA GLY A 313 1.83 -49.28 -1.14
C GLY A 313 2.59 -49.23 0.18
N GLU A 314 3.88 -48.94 0.08
CA GLU A 314 4.76 -48.28 1.05
C GLU A 314 6.10 -47.97 0.33
N PRO A 315 6.90 -47.03 0.86
CA PRO A 315 7.06 -45.64 0.43
C PRO A 315 7.96 -45.45 -0.82
N SER A 316 7.60 -44.50 -1.69
CA SER A 316 8.38 -44.14 -2.87
C SER A 316 9.67 -43.41 -2.48
N THR A 317 10.80 -44.01 -2.86
CA THR A 317 12.08 -43.37 -3.12
C THR A 317 11.93 -42.21 -4.11
N PRO A 318 12.70 -41.11 -3.98
CA PRO A 318 12.57 -39.95 -4.85
C PRO A 318 12.97 -40.31 -6.29
N GLU A 319 12.11 -39.93 -7.24
CA GLU A 319 12.43 -39.93 -8.66
C GLU A 319 13.66 -39.06 -8.91
N THR A 320 14.69 -39.66 -9.49
CA THR A 320 15.79 -38.96 -10.15
C THR A 320 15.23 -38.23 -11.36
N GLY A 321 15.05 -36.92 -11.24
CA GLY A 321 14.73 -36.04 -12.35
C GLY A 321 15.88 -36.01 -13.38
N GLU A 322 15.52 -35.90 -14.65
CA GLU A 322 16.48 -35.58 -15.73
C GLU A 322 17.26 -34.30 -15.37
N PRO A 323 18.56 -34.20 -15.71
CA PRO A 323 19.32 -33.00 -15.46
C PRO A 323 18.68 -31.82 -16.21
N LEU A 324 18.29 -30.80 -15.45
CA LEU A 324 17.72 -29.56 -15.96
C LEU A 324 18.67 -28.93 -16.99
N THR A 325 18.10 -28.36 -18.04
CA THR A 325 18.87 -27.59 -19.01
C THR A 325 19.44 -26.32 -18.36
N PRO A 326 20.54 -25.74 -18.89
CA PRO A 326 21.14 -24.52 -18.31
C PRO A 326 20.16 -23.33 -18.20
N GLU A 327 19.16 -23.24 -19.09
CA GLU A 327 18.11 -22.21 -19.00
C GLU A 327 17.10 -22.50 -17.86
N GLU A 328 16.81 -23.77 -17.60
CA GLU A 328 15.95 -24.19 -16.48
C GLU A 328 16.65 -24.02 -15.14
N GLN A 329 17.96 -24.30 -15.06
CA GLN A 329 18.77 -24.01 -13.87
C GLN A 329 18.85 -22.51 -13.58
N ARG A 330 19.03 -21.67 -14.60
CA ARG A 330 19.01 -20.20 -14.44
C ARG A 330 17.64 -19.71 -13.96
N ARG A 331 16.54 -20.29 -14.46
CA ARG A 331 15.20 -19.97 -13.99
C ARG A 331 14.98 -20.38 -12.54
N GLU A 332 15.39 -21.59 -12.16
CA GLU A 332 15.30 -22.04 -10.77
C GLU A 332 16.17 -21.22 -9.82
N ASP A 333 17.37 -20.80 -10.24
CA ASP A 333 18.25 -19.93 -9.44
C ASP A 333 17.64 -18.53 -9.26
N LEU A 334 17.08 -17.94 -10.32
CA LEU A 334 16.35 -16.67 -10.21
C LEU A 334 15.11 -16.81 -9.32
N GLU A 335 14.36 -17.90 -9.43
CA GLU A 335 13.20 -18.17 -8.59
C GLU A 335 13.59 -18.39 -7.12
N GLN A 336 14.68 -19.10 -6.84
CA GLN A 336 15.20 -19.28 -5.47
C GLN A 336 15.70 -17.97 -4.88
N ARG A 337 16.45 -17.18 -5.65
CA ARG A 337 16.95 -15.87 -5.18
C ARG A 337 15.81 -14.88 -4.94
N ASN A 338 14.80 -14.89 -5.80
CA ASN A 338 13.58 -14.12 -5.58
C ASN A 338 12.84 -14.59 -4.33
N GLN A 339 12.71 -15.92 -4.12
CA GLN A 339 12.11 -16.49 -2.91
C GLN A 339 12.87 -16.10 -1.65
N GLN A 340 14.21 -16.10 -1.67
CA GLN A 340 15.00 -15.68 -0.51
C GLN A 340 14.79 -14.20 -0.17
N GLY A 341 14.74 -13.32 -1.19
CA GLY A 341 14.39 -11.92 -0.98
C GLY A 341 12.94 -11.70 -0.53
N GLU A 342 12.03 -12.60 -0.91
CA GLU A 342 10.65 -12.63 -0.43
C GLU A 342 10.52 -13.13 1.00
N ASP A 343 11.38 -14.06 1.43
CA ASP A 343 11.42 -14.63 2.77
C ASP A 343 11.93 -13.59 3.78
N GLU A 344 13.00 -12.86 3.46
CA GLU A 344 13.50 -11.76 4.30
C GLU A 344 12.46 -10.66 4.49
N ARG A 345 11.73 -10.32 3.43
CA ARG A 345 10.58 -9.41 3.53
C ARG A 345 9.43 -10.02 4.33
N ARG A 346 9.13 -11.30 4.17
CA ARG A 346 8.08 -11.96 4.96
C ARG A 346 8.44 -11.95 6.44
N ASP A 347 9.72 -12.02 6.80
CA ASP A 347 10.17 -11.93 8.18
C ASP A 347 10.01 -10.52 8.76
N THR A 348 10.25 -9.46 7.98
CA THR A 348 9.94 -8.08 8.40
C THR A 348 8.44 -7.82 8.52
N GLU A 349 7.64 -8.39 7.62
CA GLU A 349 6.16 -8.30 7.58
C GLU A 349 5.49 -9.14 8.69
N GLY A 350 5.96 -10.36 8.92
CA GLY A 350 5.40 -11.32 9.89
C GLY A 350 5.53 -10.84 11.33
N TRP A 351 6.58 -10.05 11.63
CA TRP A 351 6.79 -9.45 12.94
C TRP A 351 5.71 -8.40 13.29
N LEU A 352 5.19 -7.67 12.31
CA LEU A 352 4.10 -6.70 12.50
C LEU A 352 2.75 -7.39 12.77
N ASN A 353 2.51 -8.54 12.14
CA ASN A 353 1.29 -9.33 12.33
C ASN A 353 1.23 -10.04 13.70
N ASP A 354 2.36 -10.47 14.26
CA ASP A 354 2.40 -11.16 15.56
C ASP A 354 2.16 -10.20 16.77
N GLN A 355 2.34 -8.88 16.59
CA GLN A 355 1.83 -7.87 17.54
C GLN A 355 0.41 -7.36 17.24
N GLY A 356 -0.10 -7.58 16.03
CA GLY A 356 -1.51 -7.33 15.67
C GLY A 356 -2.47 -8.43 16.15
N GLY A 357 -1.94 -9.62 16.43
CA GLY A 357 -2.68 -10.82 16.84
C GLY A 357 -2.92 -10.97 18.34
N GLY A 358 -3.83 -10.15 18.89
CA GLY A 358 -4.67 -10.63 19.99
C GLY A 358 -4.06 -10.65 21.40
N THR A 359 -3.79 -9.48 21.98
CA THR A 359 -4.34 -9.20 23.31
C THR A 359 -4.82 -7.76 23.34
N THR A 360 -5.98 -7.56 23.96
CA THR A 360 -6.63 -6.27 24.16
C THR A 360 -5.67 -5.22 24.71
N LYS A 361 -5.12 -4.37 23.85
CA LYS A 361 -4.84 -2.98 24.19
C LYS A 361 -5.71 -2.12 23.30
N SER A 362 -6.88 -1.80 23.85
CA SER A 362 -7.60 -0.60 23.49
C SER A 362 -6.62 0.57 23.41
N TRP A 363 -6.70 1.32 22.32
CA TRP A 363 -6.32 2.73 22.29
C TRP A 363 -6.78 3.47 23.55
#